data_AF-A0A2N1PRZ5-F1
#
_entry.id   AF-A0A2N1PRZ5-F1
#
_cell.length_a   1.000
_cell.length_b   1.000
_cell.length_c   1.000
_cell.angle_alpha   90.00
_cell.angle_beta   90.00
_cell.angle_gamma   90.00
#
_symmetry.space_group_name_H-M   'P 1'
#
loop_
_entity.id
_entity.type
_entity.pdbx_description
1 polymer ?
#
loop_
_entity_poly.entity_id
_entity_poly.type
_entity_poly.pdbx_seq_one_letter_code
_entity_poly.pdbx_strand_id
1 'polypeptide(L)'
;MYPNIRNSSSVKAISDRPMRPAHGSRAVWAAILIFFGLFFTINALFDISSGAYVAQKSHSETLAGSEEKNPPTLGVLLSILAVIGLLPLGGGVYMIKTIQDMKIEYSRSLARWSQSSVIRVAAMNNGKVTVEQTSAYMGINPDESRTILDDMTLSGNAEIAVDDEGVFVYLVKGASGASGNIEKVDN
;
A
#
# COMPACT_ATOMS: atom_id res chain seq x y z
N MET A 1 8.77 -38.92 -38.99
CA MET A 1 9.55 -39.10 -37.74
C MET A 1 9.51 -37.76 -37.01
N TYR A 2 8.66 -37.62 -35.99
CA TYR A 2 8.48 -36.33 -35.29
C TYR A 2 9.43 -36.26 -34.09
N PRO A 3 10.20 -35.17 -33.92
CA PRO A 3 11.01 -34.99 -32.73
C PRO A 3 10.12 -34.64 -31.53
N ASN A 4 10.26 -35.44 -30.48
CA ASN A 4 9.60 -35.30 -29.19
C ASN A 4 10.40 -34.30 -28.34
N ILE A 5 9.96 -33.03 -28.30
CA ILE A 5 10.59 -31.99 -27.49
C ILE A 5 9.85 -31.91 -26.14
N ARG A 6 10.22 -32.79 -25.21
CA ARG A 6 9.88 -32.62 -23.78
C ARG A 6 10.84 -31.61 -23.18
N ASN A 7 10.46 -30.33 -23.20
CA ASN A 7 11.19 -29.28 -22.50
C ASN A 7 10.78 -29.27 -21.01
N SER A 8 11.50 -30.01 -20.16
CA SER A 8 11.22 -30.16 -18.73
C SER A 8 11.81 -29.06 -17.84
N SER A 9 12.30 -27.96 -18.42
CA SER A 9 12.99 -26.89 -17.68
C SER A 9 12.06 -25.73 -17.25
N SER A 10 10.83 -25.66 -17.73
CA SER A 10 9.91 -24.54 -17.46
C SER A 10 9.12 -24.64 -16.16
N VAL A 11 9.13 -25.78 -15.47
CA VAL A 11 8.30 -25.99 -14.27
C VAL A 11 8.96 -25.46 -12.98
N LYS A 12 10.26 -25.19 -13.00
CA LYS A 12 11.01 -24.80 -11.78
C LYS A 12 11.04 -23.29 -11.48
N ALA A 13 10.52 -22.44 -12.35
CA ALA A 13 10.58 -20.99 -12.18
C ALA A 13 9.39 -20.37 -11.42
N ILE A 14 8.40 -21.16 -11.00
CA ILE A 14 7.18 -20.64 -10.34
C ILE A 14 7.26 -20.72 -8.81
N SER A 15 8.13 -21.55 -8.21
CA SER A 15 8.20 -21.72 -6.75
C SER A 15 8.91 -20.60 -6.00
N ASP A 16 9.69 -19.77 -6.69
CA ASP A 16 10.57 -18.79 -6.04
C ASP A 16 10.02 -17.36 -6.08
N ARG A 17 8.70 -17.20 -6.28
CA ARG A 17 8.09 -15.88 -6.09
C ARG A 17 8.15 -15.59 -4.58
N PRO A 18 8.91 -14.56 -4.13
CA PRO A 18 8.93 -14.19 -2.73
C PRO A 18 7.49 -13.92 -2.31
N MET A 19 7.01 -14.63 -1.29
CA MET A 19 5.69 -14.39 -0.71
C MET A 19 5.61 -12.90 -0.39
N ARG A 20 4.80 -12.18 -1.18
CA ARG A 20 4.53 -10.76 -0.91
C ARG A 20 3.95 -10.70 0.50
N PRO A 21 4.59 -10.00 1.46
CA PRO A 21 4.02 -9.87 2.78
C PRO A 21 2.64 -9.24 2.61
N ALA A 22 1.62 -9.88 3.18
CA ALA A 22 0.24 -9.45 3.05
C ALA A 22 0.11 -8.01 3.57
N HIS A 23 0.06 -7.05 2.65
CA HIS A 23 0.04 -5.61 2.93
C HIS A 23 -1.16 -5.18 3.78
N GLY A 24 -2.20 -6.02 3.89
CA GLY A 24 -3.34 -5.79 4.77
C GLY A 24 -3.01 -5.84 6.27
N SER A 25 -1.97 -6.56 6.69
CA SER A 25 -1.70 -6.77 8.12
C SER A 25 -1.36 -5.48 8.87
N ARG A 26 -0.53 -4.60 8.30
CA ARG A 26 -0.04 -3.40 8.99
C ARG A 26 -1.12 -2.34 9.21
N ALA A 27 -2.02 -2.15 8.22
CA ALA A 27 -3.14 -1.23 8.36
C ALA A 27 -4.13 -1.72 9.43
N VAL A 28 -4.36 -3.04 9.48
CA VAL A 28 -5.18 -3.67 10.53
C VAL A 28 -4.55 -3.47 11.92
N TRP A 29 -3.24 -3.69 12.06
CA TRP A 29 -2.54 -3.45 13.33
C TRP A 29 -2.60 -1.98 13.77
N ALA A 30 -2.46 -1.02 12.84
CA ALA A 30 -2.59 0.40 13.16
C ALA A 30 -4.02 0.74 13.65
N ALA A 31 -5.04 0.22 12.99
CA ALA A 31 -6.44 0.39 13.42
C ALA A 31 -6.70 -0.21 14.81
N ILE A 32 -6.15 -1.40 15.08
CA ILE A 32 -6.22 -2.06 16.38
C ILE A 32 -5.59 -1.19 17.46
N LEU A 33 -4.38 -0.66 17.24
CA LEU A 33 -3.70 0.20 18.22
C LEU A 33 -4.47 1.48 18.51
N ILE A 34 -5.04 2.12 17.48
CA ILE A 34 -5.89 3.31 17.65
C ILE A 34 -7.12 2.97 18.48
N PHE A 35 -7.79 1.85 18.16
CA PHE A 35 -8.99 1.41 18.89
C PHE A 35 -8.68 1.12 20.36
N PHE A 36 -7.60 0.39 20.66
CA PHE A 36 -7.17 0.14 22.03
C PHE A 36 -6.80 1.43 22.77
N GLY A 37 -6.07 2.35 22.13
CA GLY A 37 -5.75 3.66 22.71
C GLY A 37 -7.01 4.44 23.09
N LEU A 38 -7.99 4.52 22.19
CA LEU A 38 -9.29 5.16 22.44
C LEU A 38 -10.05 4.47 23.59
N PHE A 39 -10.12 3.14 23.56
CA PHE A 39 -10.80 2.35 24.59
C PHE A 39 -10.20 2.60 25.98
N PHE A 40 -8.87 2.55 26.13
CA PHE A 40 -8.22 2.86 27.40
C PHE A 40 -8.45 4.30 27.86
N THR A 41 -8.45 5.25 26.93
CA THR A 41 -8.71 6.67 27.24
C THR A 41 -10.14 6.87 27.75
N ILE A 42 -11.14 6.22 27.15
CA ILE A 42 -12.54 6.28 27.57
C ILE A 42 -12.73 5.64 28.95
N ASN A 43 -12.13 4.47 29.21
CA ASN A 43 -12.22 3.81 30.51
C ASN A 43 -11.57 4.65 31.62
N ALA A 44 -10.39 5.23 31.36
CA ALA A 44 -9.74 6.12 32.33
C ALA A 44 -10.62 7.35 32.66
N LEU A 45 -11.32 7.90 31.67
CA LEU A 45 -12.26 9.01 31.89
C LEU A 45 -13.46 8.57 32.76
N PHE A 46 -13.93 7.32 32.58
CA PHE A 46 -15.02 6.76 33.38
C PHE A 46 -14.60 6.50 34.83
N ASP A 47 -13.38 5.99 35.06
CA ASP A 47 -12.82 5.80 36.41
C ASP A 47 -12.61 7.12 37.14
N ILE A 48 -12.16 8.18 36.45
CA ILE A 48 -12.03 9.51 37.05
C ILE A 48 -13.40 10.06 37.45
N SER A 49 -14.42 9.91 36.59
CA SER A 49 -15.76 10.44 36.88
C SER A 49 -16.45 9.69 38.02
N SER A 50 -16.30 8.36 38.09
CA SER A 50 -16.82 7.55 39.20
C SER A 50 -16.09 7.82 40.52
N GLY A 51 -14.76 7.97 40.49
CA GLY A 51 -13.96 8.35 41.66
C GLY A 51 -14.33 9.73 42.22
N ALA A 52 -14.56 10.71 41.35
CA ALA A 52 -15.03 12.04 41.75
C ALA A 52 -16.43 12.00 42.39
N TYR A 53 -17.34 11.17 41.85
CA TYR A 53 -18.67 10.97 42.41
C TYR A 53 -18.64 10.37 43.82
N VAL A 54 -17.78 9.38 44.05
CA VAL A 54 -17.63 8.73 45.36
C VAL A 54 -16.99 9.69 46.38
N ALA A 55 -16.00 10.48 45.98
CA ALA A 55 -15.36 11.48 46.83
C ALA A 55 -16.31 12.61 47.27
N GLN A 56 -17.25 13.00 46.41
CA GLN A 56 -18.25 14.01 46.75
C GLN A 56 -19.25 13.48 47.80
N LYS A 57 -19.61 12.19 47.72
CA LYS A 57 -20.54 11.55 48.66
C LYS A 57 -19.91 11.28 50.03
N SER A 58 -18.62 10.97 50.10
CA SER A 58 -17.92 10.78 51.37
C SER A 58 -17.69 12.09 52.15
N HIS A 59 -17.58 13.24 51.46
CA HIS A 59 -17.49 14.54 52.11
C HIS A 59 -18.75 14.92 52.92
N SER A 60 -19.92 14.36 52.60
CA SER A 60 -21.14 14.58 53.41
C SER A 60 -21.24 13.72 54.68
N GLU A 61 -20.46 12.64 54.78
CA GLU A 61 -20.59 11.67 55.88
C GLU A 61 -19.38 11.63 56.84
N THR A 62 -18.25 12.23 56.44
CA THR A 62 -17.00 12.16 57.21
C THR A 62 -16.82 13.38 58.14
N LEU A 63 -17.69 13.49 59.15
CA LEU A 63 -17.46 14.29 60.37
C LEU A 63 -17.05 13.42 61.57
N ALA A 64 -16.89 12.11 61.38
CA ALA A 64 -16.44 11.17 62.40
C ALA A 64 -15.09 10.58 61.99
N GLY A 65 -14.06 10.85 62.80
CA GLY A 65 -12.64 10.72 62.46
C GLY A 65 -12.20 9.39 61.83
N SER A 66 -11.40 9.51 60.77
CA SER A 66 -10.68 8.40 60.16
C SER A 66 -9.43 8.93 59.46
N GLU A 67 -8.34 8.16 59.53
CA GLU A 67 -7.01 8.44 58.98
C GLU A 67 -7.01 9.02 57.56
N GLU A 68 -6.24 10.08 57.40
CA GLU A 68 -6.03 10.84 56.16
C GLU A 68 -5.14 10.06 55.18
N LYS A 69 -5.74 9.15 54.39
CA LYS A 69 -5.08 8.63 53.19
C LYS A 69 -5.03 9.75 52.15
N ASN A 70 -3.84 10.33 51.96
CA ASN A 70 -3.58 11.35 50.96
C ASN A 70 -4.10 10.91 49.57
N PRO A 71 -5.13 11.57 49.01
CA PRO A 71 -5.59 11.22 47.69
C PRO A 71 -4.47 11.47 46.67
N PRO A 72 -4.41 10.69 45.58
CA PRO A 72 -3.44 10.92 44.51
C PRO A 72 -3.58 12.37 44.04
N THR A 73 -2.46 13.10 44.05
CA THR A 73 -2.44 14.50 43.63
C THR A 73 -2.85 14.61 42.17
N LEU A 74 -3.61 15.66 41.84
CA LEU A 74 -4.13 15.95 40.50
C LEU A 74 -3.06 15.85 39.40
N GLY A 75 -1.79 16.15 39.73
CA GLY A 75 -0.65 16.00 38.84
C GLY A 75 -0.34 14.56 38.42
N VAL A 76 -0.56 13.57 39.28
CA VAL A 76 -0.36 12.14 38.95
C VAL A 76 -1.45 11.65 37.99
N LEU A 77 -2.69 12.12 38.17
CA LEU A 77 -3.79 11.79 37.26
C LEU A 77 -3.57 12.37 35.86
N LEU A 78 -3.12 13.62 35.76
CA LEU A 78 -2.82 14.27 34.49
C LEU A 78 -1.62 13.63 33.76
N SER A 79 -0.59 13.20 34.49
CA SER A 79 0.57 12.54 33.88
C SER A 79 0.22 11.15 33.35
N ILE A 80 -0.59 10.36 34.05
CA ILE A 80 -1.10 9.07 33.57
C ILE A 80 -1.96 9.27 32.31
N LEU A 81 -2.86 10.27 32.32
CA LEU A 81 -3.71 10.57 31.16
C LEU A 81 -2.88 11.01 29.94
N ALA A 82 -1.84 11.83 30.15
CA ALA A 82 -0.96 12.27 29.09
C ALA A 82 -0.17 11.09 28.49
N VAL A 83 0.40 10.21 29.33
CA VAL A 83 1.19 9.06 28.86
C VAL A 83 0.32 8.05 28.12
N ILE A 84 -0.88 7.74 28.63
CA ILE A 84 -1.78 6.76 28.01
C ILE A 84 -2.48 7.33 26.77
N GLY A 85 -2.82 8.63 26.76
CA GLY A 85 -3.54 9.25 25.65
C GLY A 85 -2.64 9.72 24.50
N LEU A 86 -1.56 10.44 24.79
CA LEU A 86 -0.75 11.09 23.74
C LEU A 86 0.19 10.14 23.02
N LEU A 87 0.80 9.16 23.71
CA LEU A 87 1.77 8.26 23.07
C LEU A 87 1.14 7.39 21.97
N PRO A 88 -0.03 6.75 22.17
CA PRO A 88 -0.65 5.95 21.11
C PRO A 88 -1.12 6.81 19.93
N LEU A 89 -1.62 8.02 20.19
CA LEU A 89 -2.04 8.96 19.15
C LEU A 89 -0.84 9.41 18.29
N GLY A 90 0.27 9.80 18.92
CA GLY A 90 1.50 10.17 18.22
C GLY A 90 2.06 9.01 17.39
N GLY A 91 2.11 7.81 17.97
CA GLY A 91 2.58 6.60 17.27
C GLY A 91 1.68 6.20 16.10
N GLY A 92 0.35 6.31 16.25
CA GLY A 92 -0.61 6.01 15.20
C GLY A 92 -0.48 6.94 13.99
N VAL A 93 -0.38 8.26 14.23
CA VAL A 93 -0.20 9.25 13.15
C VAL A 93 1.13 9.04 12.41
N TYR A 94 2.21 8.75 13.15
CA TYR A 94 3.52 8.46 12.55
C TYR A 94 3.50 7.21 11.65
N MET A 95 2.80 6.15 12.06
CA MET A 95 2.63 4.94 11.23
C MET A 95 1.82 5.20 9.95
N ILE A 96 0.77 6.02 10.02
CA ILE A 96 -0.04 6.34 8.83
C ILE A 96 0.83 7.07 7.79
N LYS A 97 1.64 8.04 8.23
CA LYS A 97 2.53 8.79 7.34
C LYS A 97 3.57 7.88 6.67
N THR A 98 4.22 7.01 7.45
CA THR A 98 5.22 6.07 6.89
C THR A 98 4.60 5.05 5.91
N ILE A 99 3.34 4.63 6.11
CA ILE A 99 2.63 3.78 5.14
C ILE A 99 2.36 4.51 3.82
N GLN A 100 2.04 5.80 3.88
CA GLN A 100 1.83 6.62 2.68
C GLN A 100 3.14 6.80 1.90
N ASP A 101 4.24 7.11 2.58
CA ASP A 101 5.55 7.27 1.95
C ASP A 101 6.02 5.96 1.29
N MET A 102 5.83 4.81 1.97
CA MET A 102 6.11 3.49 1.39
C MET A 102 5.24 3.17 0.17
N LYS A 103 3.97 3.60 0.14
CA LYS A 103 3.11 3.42 -1.04
C LYS A 103 3.65 4.18 -2.25
N ILE A 104 4.17 5.40 -2.04
CA ILE A 104 4.72 6.23 -3.11
C ILE A 104 6.01 5.63 -3.67
N GLU A 105 6.88 5.08 -2.82
CA GLU A 105 8.12 4.48 -3.29
C GLU A 105 7.89 3.10 -3.94
N TYR A 106 6.96 2.32 -3.41
CA TYR A 106 6.56 1.06 -4.01
C TYR A 106 5.84 1.27 -5.34
N SER A 107 4.99 2.30 -5.48
CA SER A 107 4.35 2.62 -6.76
C SER A 107 5.37 3.06 -7.80
N ARG A 108 6.40 3.83 -7.43
CA ARG A 108 7.48 4.23 -8.35
C ARG A 108 8.33 3.04 -8.82
N SER A 109 8.65 2.11 -7.93
CA SER A 109 9.43 0.92 -8.30
C SER A 109 8.61 -0.05 -9.17
N LEU A 110 7.32 -0.24 -8.88
CA LEU A 110 6.41 -0.98 -9.76
C LEU A 110 6.25 -0.28 -11.12
N ALA A 111 6.13 1.05 -11.14
CA ALA A 111 5.95 1.81 -12.37
C ALA A 111 7.16 1.67 -13.32
N ARG A 112 8.38 1.63 -12.79
CA ARG A 112 9.58 1.39 -13.62
C ARG A 112 9.59 -0.02 -14.22
N TRP A 113 9.21 -1.02 -13.43
CA TRP A 113 9.15 -2.40 -13.91
C TRP A 113 8.02 -2.60 -14.93
N SER A 114 6.86 -1.96 -14.71
CA SER A 114 5.74 -2.01 -15.64
C SER A 114 6.08 -1.34 -16.97
N GLN A 115 6.73 -0.17 -16.98
CA GLN A 115 7.15 0.52 -18.20
C GLN A 115 8.10 -0.33 -19.06
N SER A 116 9.08 -1.00 -18.44
CA SER A 116 10.00 -1.88 -19.19
C SER A 116 9.29 -3.07 -19.84
N SER A 117 8.23 -3.56 -19.22
CA SER A 117 7.40 -4.64 -19.74
C SER A 117 6.55 -4.15 -20.91
N VAL A 118 5.92 -2.98 -20.79
CA VAL A 118 5.15 -2.35 -21.88
C VAL A 118 6.02 -2.08 -23.10
N ILE A 119 7.24 -1.54 -22.92
CA ILE A 119 8.18 -1.31 -24.03
C ILE A 119 8.50 -2.63 -24.75
N ARG A 120 8.65 -3.74 -24.02
CA ARG A 120 8.88 -5.06 -24.61
C ARG A 120 7.69 -5.54 -25.44
N VAL A 121 6.46 -5.36 -24.93
CA VAL A 121 5.24 -5.70 -25.68
C VAL A 121 5.12 -4.85 -26.94
N ALA A 122 5.36 -3.54 -26.82
CA ALA A 122 5.35 -2.64 -27.95
C ALA A 122 6.44 -3.02 -28.97
N ALA A 123 7.65 -3.40 -28.53
CA ALA A 123 8.71 -3.83 -29.43
C ALA A 123 8.32 -5.09 -30.24
N MET A 124 7.55 -6.01 -29.63
CA MET A 124 7.00 -7.19 -30.34
C MET A 124 5.90 -6.81 -31.35
N ASN A 125 5.29 -5.63 -31.21
CA ASN A 125 4.16 -5.16 -32.01
C ASN A 125 4.49 -3.87 -32.80
N ASN A 126 5.73 -3.76 -33.30
CA ASN A 126 6.19 -2.63 -34.13
C ASN A 126 6.03 -1.25 -33.47
N GLY A 127 6.15 -1.18 -32.15
CA GLY A 127 6.01 0.04 -31.36
C GLY A 127 4.56 0.41 -31.01
N LYS A 128 3.56 -0.36 -31.45
CA LYS A 128 2.15 -0.16 -31.12
C LYS A 128 1.74 -1.12 -30.02
N VAL A 129 0.86 -0.69 -29.11
CA VAL A 129 0.29 -1.59 -28.12
C VAL A 129 -1.13 -1.17 -27.73
N THR A 130 -2.02 -2.13 -27.51
CA THR A 130 -3.35 -1.88 -26.94
C THR A 130 -3.42 -2.21 -25.45
N VAL A 131 -4.51 -1.79 -24.80
CA VAL A 131 -4.81 -2.13 -23.40
C VAL A 131 -4.96 -3.65 -23.24
N GLU A 132 -5.61 -4.31 -24.20
CA GLU A 132 -5.86 -5.75 -24.19
C GLU A 132 -4.55 -6.54 -24.35
N GLN A 133 -3.67 -6.10 -25.26
CA GLN A 133 -2.36 -6.73 -25.45
C GLN A 133 -1.48 -6.59 -24.20
N THR A 134 -1.47 -5.40 -23.61
CA THR A 134 -0.68 -5.13 -22.40
C THR A 134 -1.20 -5.92 -21.21
N SER A 135 -2.52 -5.92 -20.99
CA SER A 135 -3.17 -6.68 -19.91
C SER A 135 -2.94 -8.19 -20.05
N ALA A 136 -3.09 -8.75 -21.27
CA ALA A 136 -2.85 -10.16 -21.55
C ALA A 136 -1.39 -10.55 -21.32
N TYR A 137 -0.44 -9.71 -21.76
CA TYR A 137 0.98 -10.00 -21.60
C TYR A 137 1.45 -9.90 -20.14
N MET A 138 0.98 -8.88 -19.42
CA MET A 138 1.40 -8.61 -18.05
C MET A 138 0.59 -9.41 -17.01
N GLY A 139 -0.54 -10.00 -17.40
CA GLY A 139 -1.43 -10.73 -16.49
C GLY A 139 -2.13 -9.82 -15.49
N ILE A 140 -2.50 -8.60 -15.92
CA ILE A 140 -3.16 -7.57 -15.09
C ILE A 140 -4.56 -7.25 -15.62
N ASN A 141 -5.37 -6.55 -14.83
CA ASN A 141 -6.69 -6.07 -15.28
C ASN A 141 -6.53 -5.01 -16.40
N PRO A 142 -7.36 -5.02 -17.45
CA PRO A 142 -7.48 -3.91 -18.41
C PRO A 142 -7.46 -2.50 -17.82
N ASP A 143 -8.12 -2.25 -16.69
CA ASP A 143 -8.12 -0.91 -16.05
C ASP A 143 -6.74 -0.50 -15.53
N GLU A 144 -6.00 -1.44 -14.94
CA GLU A 144 -4.62 -1.23 -14.48
C GLU A 144 -3.69 -1.03 -15.67
N SER A 145 -3.89 -1.81 -16.74
CA SER A 145 -3.15 -1.65 -17.99
C SER A 145 -3.39 -0.27 -18.63
N ARG A 146 -4.63 0.22 -18.66
CA ARG A 146 -4.96 1.56 -19.16
C ARG A 146 -4.26 2.63 -18.33
N THR A 147 -4.31 2.50 -17.01
CA THR A 147 -3.64 3.45 -16.09
C THR A 147 -2.14 3.54 -16.37
N ILE A 148 -1.46 2.40 -16.58
CA ILE A 148 -0.02 2.38 -16.89
C ILE A 148 0.27 3.05 -18.23
N LEU A 149 -0.55 2.78 -19.25
CA LEU A 149 -0.38 3.36 -20.58
C LEU A 149 -0.64 4.88 -20.57
N ASP A 150 -1.67 5.33 -19.86
CA ASP A 150 -1.97 6.75 -19.67
C ASP A 150 -0.85 7.46 -18.89
N ASP A 151 -0.30 6.84 -17.84
CA ASP A 151 0.87 7.37 -17.12
C ASP A 151 2.10 7.50 -18.04
N MET A 152 2.30 6.54 -18.96
CA MET A 152 3.35 6.64 -19.98
C MET A 152 3.09 7.77 -20.97
N THR A 153 1.83 8.01 -21.33
CA THR A 153 1.43 9.15 -22.17
C THR A 153 1.67 10.48 -21.47
N LEU A 154 1.28 10.61 -20.20
CA LEU A 154 1.53 11.80 -19.38
C LEU A 154 3.03 12.07 -19.19
N SER A 155 3.84 11.01 -19.09
CA SER A 155 5.30 11.11 -19.00
C SER A 155 5.98 11.38 -20.35
N GLY A 156 5.22 11.43 -21.46
CA GLY A 156 5.73 11.65 -22.81
C GLY A 156 6.44 10.44 -23.45
N ASN A 157 6.37 9.27 -22.82
CA ASN A 157 6.98 8.01 -23.28
C ASN A 157 6.08 7.23 -24.25
N ALA A 158 4.79 7.56 -24.31
CA ALA A 158 3.83 7.01 -25.26
C ALA A 158 2.93 8.11 -25.84
N GLU A 159 2.34 7.86 -27.00
CA GLU A 159 1.35 8.73 -27.64
C GLU A 159 0.11 7.92 -28.02
N ILE A 160 -1.08 8.46 -27.79
CA ILE A 160 -2.33 7.79 -28.18
C ILE A 160 -2.59 8.11 -29.65
N ALA A 161 -2.82 7.07 -30.44
CA ALA A 161 -3.23 7.16 -31.83
C ALA A 161 -4.43 6.26 -32.09
N VAL A 162 -5.07 6.48 -33.23
CA VAL A 162 -6.10 5.58 -33.77
C VAL A 162 -5.49 4.91 -34.99
N ASP A 163 -5.56 3.58 -35.07
CA ASP A 163 -5.08 2.85 -36.23
C ASP A 163 -6.06 2.93 -37.42
N ASP A 164 -5.68 2.30 -38.53
CA ASP A 164 -6.49 2.30 -39.76
C ASP A 164 -7.83 1.56 -39.60
N GLU A 165 -7.97 0.76 -38.54
CA GLU A 165 -9.18 0.01 -38.19
C GLU A 165 -10.08 0.77 -37.20
N GLY A 166 -9.67 1.96 -36.74
CA GLY A 166 -10.42 2.75 -35.77
C GLY A 166 -10.20 2.35 -34.32
N VAL A 167 -9.19 1.54 -34.02
CA VAL A 167 -8.85 1.06 -32.68
C VAL A 167 -7.84 2.00 -32.03
N PHE A 168 -8.06 2.31 -30.75
CA PHE A 168 -7.11 3.10 -29.96
C PHE A 168 -5.85 2.29 -29.67
N VAL A 169 -4.70 2.81 -30.10
CA VAL A 169 -3.37 2.22 -29.91
C VAL A 169 -2.46 3.21 -29.21
N TYR A 170 -1.54 2.72 -28.39
CA TYR A 170 -0.48 3.51 -27.76
C TYR A 170 0.82 3.28 -28.53
N LEU A 171 1.39 4.36 -29.06
CA LEU A 171 2.68 4.39 -29.74
C LEU A 171 3.79 4.62 -28.71
N VAL A 172 4.56 3.59 -28.39
CA VAL A 172 5.61 3.64 -27.36
C VAL A 172 6.94 4.09 -27.95
N LYS A 173 7.50 5.18 -27.43
CA LYS A 173 8.78 5.73 -27.89
C LYS A 173 9.93 4.76 -27.57
N GLY A 174 10.85 4.59 -28.51
CA GLY A 174 12.00 3.70 -28.37
C GLY A 174 11.71 2.20 -28.60
N ALA A 175 10.44 1.78 -28.69
CA ALA A 175 10.08 0.40 -28.96
C ALA A 175 10.27 0.00 -30.43
N SER A 176 10.05 0.94 -31.37
CA SER A 176 10.13 0.69 -32.82
C SER A 176 11.55 0.37 -33.32
N GLY A 177 12.60 0.77 -32.59
CA GLY A 177 14.00 0.53 -32.98
C GLY A 177 14.56 -0.86 -32.61
N ALA A 178 13.87 -1.63 -31.77
CA ALA A 178 14.38 -2.92 -31.30
C ALA A 178 14.18 -4.09 -32.30
N SER A 179 13.39 -3.89 -33.35
CA SER A 179 13.14 -4.89 -34.40
C SER A 179 14.17 -4.87 -35.55
N GLY A 180 15.24 -4.07 -35.43
CA GLY A 180 16.20 -3.78 -36.51
C GLY A 180 17.42 -4.71 -36.63
N ASN A 181 17.61 -5.71 -35.76
CA ASN A 181 18.73 -6.67 -35.82
C ASN A 181 18.26 -8.11 -35.96
N ILE A 182 17.31 -8.38 -36.86
CA ILE A 182 17.23 -9.72 -37.47
C ILE A 182 18.17 -9.68 -38.67
N GLU A 183 19.43 -9.97 -38.40
CA GLU A 183 20.45 -10.31 -39.37
C GLU A 183 19.82 -11.25 -40.41
N LYS A 184 19.74 -10.79 -41.66
CA LYS A 184 19.44 -11.68 -42.78
C LYS A 184 20.52 -12.75 -42.77
N VAL A 185 20.16 -13.96 -42.35
CA VAL A 185 20.94 -15.15 -42.68
C VAL A 185 20.70 -15.36 -44.16
N ASP A 186 21.59 -14.76 -44.97
CA ASP A 186 21.66 -15.00 -46.40
C ASP A 186 21.98 -16.50 -46.59
N ASN A 187 21.08 -17.21 -47.25
CA ASN A 187 21.30 -18.55 -47.79
C ASN A 187 21.69 -18.43 -49.27
#